data_AF-A0A9Q4BVB4-F1
#
_entry.id   AF-A0A9Q4BVB4-F1
#
_cell.length_a   1.000
_cell.length_b   1.000
_cell.length_c   1.000
_cell.angle_alpha   90.00
_cell.angle_beta   90.00
_cell.angle_gamma   90.00
#
_symmetry.space_group_name_H-M   'P 1'
#
loop_
_entity.id
_entity.type
_entity.pdbx_description
1 polymer ?
#
loop_
_entity_poly.entity_id
_entity_poly.type
_entity_poly.pdbx_seq_one_letter_code
_entity_poly.pdbx_strand_id
1 'polypeptide(L)'
;MNTALLWTEFKQSHNSDLKKQIMMNYTNLVHYVIHNSKFISLNIVDDRDYFQFGIEGLSEAIDRFDPEYGTKFETYAIQRIRGKIIDELRKIQIKPRSANGTDGDTTYTNVSLNNSYDEEDGYMLYEVIPNEDELPDETLDKSEAKELLINAIKKLEERDRLVLTLYYYENLNYKEIAQVLNITVSRVSQIHSKIIQELKHKLVRQYD
;
A
#
# COMPACT_ATOMS: atom_id res chain seq x y z
N MET A 1 24.79 28.47 -1.21
CA MET A 1 23.62 29.18 -0.65
C MET A 1 23.30 28.57 0.70
N ASN A 2 23.05 29.39 1.72
CA ASN A 2 22.79 28.90 3.08
C ASN A 2 21.44 28.18 3.08
N THR A 3 21.46 26.85 3.24
CA THR A 3 20.27 25.99 3.20
C THR A 3 19.23 26.43 4.23
N ALA A 4 19.66 26.95 5.38
CA ALA A 4 18.74 27.44 6.42
C ALA A 4 17.90 28.65 5.95
N LEU A 5 18.48 29.58 5.19
CA LEU A 5 17.75 30.75 4.67
C LEU A 5 16.69 30.36 3.63
N LEU A 6 17.00 29.40 2.76
CA LEU A 6 16.07 28.88 1.75
C LEU A 6 14.84 28.22 2.39
N TRP A 7 15.03 27.48 3.49
CA TRP A 7 13.92 26.84 4.21
C TRP A 7 13.00 27.87 4.89
N THR A 8 13.57 28.92 5.47
CA THR A 8 12.80 29.99 6.13
C THR A 8 11.97 30.79 5.11
N GLU A 9 12.56 31.13 3.95
CA GLU A 9 11.85 31.81 2.86
C GLU A 9 10.77 30.94 2.23
N PHE A 10 11.05 29.64 2.04
CA PHE A 10 10.06 28.70 1.51
C PHE A 10 8.83 28.58 2.44
N LYS A 11 9.03 28.52 3.76
CA LYS A 11 7.92 28.44 4.72
C LYS A 11 7.05 29.70 4.74
N GLN A 12 7.63 30.87 4.46
CA GLN A 12 6.89 32.13 4.41
C GLN A 12 6.15 32.34 3.09
N SER A 13 6.74 31.94 1.95
CA SER A 13 6.22 32.29 0.62
C SER A 13 5.53 31.13 -0.13
N HIS A 14 5.77 29.87 0.25
CA HIS A 14 5.29 28.66 -0.45
C HIS A 14 5.49 28.71 -1.98
N ASN A 15 6.54 29.40 -2.43
CA ASN A 15 6.80 29.59 -3.85
C ASN A 15 7.23 28.27 -4.51
N SER A 16 6.59 27.92 -5.63
CA SER A 16 6.89 26.74 -6.44
C SER A 16 8.34 26.72 -6.95
N ASP A 17 8.93 27.88 -7.23
CA ASP A 17 10.31 27.97 -7.71
C ASP A 17 11.33 27.65 -6.61
N LEU A 18 11.07 28.08 -5.37
CA LEU A 18 11.89 27.72 -4.21
C LEU A 18 11.79 26.22 -3.91
N LYS A 19 10.60 25.63 -4.02
CA LYS A 19 10.41 24.17 -3.88
C LYS A 19 11.25 23.40 -4.91
N LYS A 20 11.22 23.82 -6.17
CA LYS A 20 12.03 23.21 -7.23
C LYS A 20 13.54 23.30 -6.93
N GLN A 21 14.02 24.45 -6.46
CA GLN A 21 15.42 24.61 -6.07
C GLN A 21 15.81 23.69 -4.91
N ILE A 22 14.96 23.56 -3.89
CA ILE A 22 15.19 22.64 -2.77
C ILE A 22 15.19 21.19 -3.28
N MET A 23 14.23 20.80 -4.12
CA MET A 23 14.19 19.48 -4.73
C MET A 23 15.49 19.17 -5.49
N MET A 24 15.97 20.09 -6.34
CA MET A 24 17.22 19.91 -7.10
C MET A 24 18.44 19.67 -6.19
N ASN A 25 18.52 20.36 -5.06
CA ASN A 25 19.62 20.18 -4.10
C ASN A 25 19.60 18.79 -3.44
N TYR A 26 18.42 18.22 -3.24
CA TYR A 26 18.22 16.93 -2.57
C TYR A 26 18.01 15.76 -3.55
N THR A 27 18.11 15.97 -4.85
CA THR A 27 17.98 14.91 -5.87
C THR A 27 18.92 13.73 -5.63
N ASN A 28 20.18 13.99 -5.25
CA ASN A 28 21.15 12.93 -4.97
C ASN A 28 20.76 12.05 -3.77
N LEU A 29 19.96 12.59 -2.84
CA LEU A 29 19.44 11.81 -1.72
C LEU A 29 18.45 10.74 -2.21
N VAL A 30 17.67 11.03 -3.25
CA VAL A 30 16.74 10.06 -3.86
C VAL A 30 17.51 8.90 -4.47
N HIS A 31 18.55 9.18 -5.27
CA HIS A 31 19.43 8.14 -5.81
C HIS A 31 20.06 7.30 -4.70
N TYR A 32 20.55 7.93 -3.63
CA TYR A 32 21.09 7.21 -2.47
C TYR A 32 20.06 6.26 -1.85
N VAL A 33 18.83 6.73 -1.60
CA VAL A 33 17.77 5.90 -1.00
C VAL A 33 17.43 4.70 -1.89
N ILE A 34 17.35 4.91 -3.21
CA ILE A 34 17.03 3.86 -4.18
C ILE A 34 18.12 2.78 -4.19
N HIS A 35 19.38 3.17 -4.38
CA HIS A 35 20.49 2.20 -4.46
C HIS A 35 20.84 1.55 -3.12
N ASN A 36 20.54 2.18 -2.00
CA ASN A 36 20.75 1.61 -0.67
C ASN A 36 19.57 0.76 -0.17
N SER A 37 18.54 0.55 -1.00
CA SER A 37 17.34 -0.22 -0.64
C SER A 37 17.30 -1.60 -1.28
N LYS A 38 16.76 -2.58 -0.56
CA LYS A 38 16.64 -3.97 -1.02
C LYS A 38 15.64 -4.18 -2.17
N PHE A 39 14.78 -3.21 -2.46
CA PHE A 39 13.79 -3.37 -3.54
C PHE A 39 14.40 -3.20 -4.94
N ILE A 40 15.56 -2.56 -5.07
CA ILE A 40 16.18 -2.40 -6.40
C ILE A 40 16.58 -3.75 -7.01
N SER A 41 16.97 -4.73 -6.18
CA SER A 41 17.28 -6.08 -6.65
C SER A 41 16.05 -6.88 -7.10
N LEU A 42 14.84 -6.39 -6.83
CA LEU A 42 13.61 -7.06 -7.27
C LEU A 42 13.28 -6.77 -8.74
N ASN A 43 13.93 -5.77 -9.37
CA ASN A 43 13.75 -5.39 -10.78
C ASN A 43 12.28 -5.27 -11.24
N ILE A 44 11.40 -4.80 -10.35
CA ILE A 44 9.95 -4.70 -10.62
C ILE A 44 9.66 -3.59 -11.65
N VAL A 45 10.39 -2.48 -11.56
CA VAL A 45 10.26 -1.30 -12.42
C VAL A 45 11.64 -0.79 -12.83
N ASP A 46 11.70 0.08 -13.83
CA ASP A 46 12.94 0.72 -14.28
C ASP A 46 13.49 1.68 -13.22
N ASP A 47 14.80 1.95 -13.27
CA ASP A 47 15.46 2.94 -12.40
C ASP A 47 14.81 4.34 -12.48
N ARG A 48 14.29 4.69 -13.67
CA ARG A 48 13.56 5.95 -13.88
C ARG A 48 12.26 6.03 -13.10
N ASP A 49 11.54 4.91 -12.97
CA ASP A 49 10.28 4.84 -12.24
C ASP A 49 10.53 4.93 -10.73
N TYR A 50 11.56 4.21 -10.23
CA TYR A 50 12.03 4.36 -8.85
C TYR A 50 12.38 5.81 -8.53
N PHE A 51 13.12 6.46 -9.42
CA PHE A 51 13.49 7.86 -9.27
C PHE A 51 12.26 8.78 -9.24
N GLN A 52 11.30 8.57 -10.13
CA GLN A 52 10.05 9.33 -10.16
C GLN A 52 9.27 9.22 -8.83
N PHE A 53 9.05 7.98 -8.34
CA PHE A 53 8.37 7.76 -7.05
C PHE A 53 9.16 8.39 -5.89
N GLY A 54 10.49 8.32 -5.95
CA GLY A 54 11.35 8.94 -4.94
C GLY A 54 11.28 10.47 -4.94
N ILE A 55 11.20 11.09 -6.11
CA ILE A 55 11.04 12.54 -6.27
C ILE A 55 9.68 13.01 -5.75
N GLU A 56 8.62 12.23 -5.96
CA GLU A 56 7.31 12.52 -5.35
C GLU A 56 7.36 12.45 -3.83
N GLY A 57 8.02 11.43 -3.28
CA GLY A 57 8.21 11.29 -1.83
C GLY A 57 9.05 12.41 -1.24
N LEU A 58 10.07 12.88 -1.95
CA LEU A 58 10.87 14.04 -1.58
C LEU A 58 10.02 15.33 -1.61
N SER A 59 9.21 15.51 -2.64
CA SER A 59 8.31 16.66 -2.80
C SER A 59 7.33 16.76 -1.62
N GLU A 60 6.70 15.64 -1.23
CA GLU A 60 5.83 15.57 -0.06
C GLU A 60 6.59 15.82 1.25
N ALA A 61 7.84 15.33 1.34
CA ALA A 61 8.67 15.54 2.51
C ALA A 61 9.01 17.02 2.69
N ILE A 62 9.33 17.74 1.60
CA ILE A 62 9.62 19.19 1.63
C ILE A 62 8.41 19.97 2.13
N ASP A 63 7.20 19.64 1.64
CA ASP A 63 5.98 20.33 2.05
C ASP A 63 5.70 20.18 3.55
N ARG A 64 5.90 18.97 4.08
CA ARG A 64 5.53 18.59 5.45
C ARG A 64 6.65 18.77 6.48
N PHE A 65 7.89 18.95 6.05
CA PHE A 65 9.01 19.04 6.99
C PHE A 65 8.94 20.31 7.83
N ASP A 66 9.19 20.15 9.13
CA ASP A 66 9.25 21.26 10.06
C ASP A 66 10.62 21.25 10.77
N PRO A 67 11.49 22.25 10.50
CA PRO A 67 12.81 22.36 11.11
C PRO A 67 12.80 22.51 12.64
N GLU A 68 11.69 22.95 13.25
CA GLU A 68 11.61 23.20 14.70
C GLU A 68 11.67 21.90 15.53
N TYR A 69 11.36 20.75 14.92
CA TYR A 69 11.45 19.43 15.58
C TYR A 69 12.88 18.93 15.80
N GLY A 70 13.91 19.67 15.36
CA GLY A 70 15.32 19.43 15.72
C GLY A 70 15.99 18.25 14.99
N THR A 71 15.32 17.60 14.04
CA THR A 71 15.92 16.57 13.19
C THR A 71 16.37 17.14 11.86
N LYS A 72 17.51 16.66 11.34
CA LYS A 72 17.97 17.01 10.00
C LYS A 72 16.94 16.60 8.94
N PHE A 73 16.77 17.42 7.91
CA PHE A 73 15.83 17.16 6.82
C PHE A 73 16.11 15.82 6.14
N GLU A 74 17.38 15.50 5.93
CA GLU A 74 17.81 14.27 5.26
C GLU A 74 17.31 13.02 5.99
N THR A 75 17.38 13.02 7.32
CA THR A 75 16.89 11.90 8.15
C THR A 75 15.40 11.67 7.98
N TYR A 76 14.61 12.74 7.92
CA TYR A 76 13.18 12.68 7.69
C TYR A 76 12.85 12.28 6.24
N ALA A 77 13.51 12.91 5.27
CA ALA A 77 13.27 12.71 3.85
C ALA A 77 13.57 11.27 3.41
N ILE A 78 14.64 10.65 3.93
CA ILE A 78 14.99 9.24 3.63
C ILE A 78 13.80 8.31 3.90
N GLN A 79 13.12 8.47 5.04
CA GLN A 79 11.99 7.63 5.41
C GLN A 79 10.77 7.87 4.50
N ARG A 80 10.51 9.13 4.15
CA ARG A 80 9.39 9.53 3.27
C ARG A 80 9.57 9.05 1.83
N ILE A 81 10.77 9.26 1.26
CA ILE A 81 11.15 8.79 -0.08
C ILE A 81 10.97 7.28 -0.16
N ARG A 82 11.54 6.54 0.80
CA ARG A 82 11.44 5.09 0.85
C ARG A 82 9.98 4.61 0.99
N GLY A 83 9.20 5.25 1.85
CA GLY A 83 7.78 4.93 2.05
C GLY A 83 6.98 5.09 0.76
N LYS A 84 7.15 6.22 0.06
CA LYS A 84 6.47 6.50 -1.21
C LYS A 84 6.78 5.44 -2.28
N ILE A 85 8.06 5.09 -2.44
CA ILE A 85 8.48 4.04 -3.38
C ILE A 85 7.80 2.71 -3.05
N ILE A 86 7.77 2.31 -1.77
CA ILE A 86 7.13 1.06 -1.35
C ILE A 86 5.62 1.09 -1.63
N ASP A 87 4.95 2.22 -1.38
CA ASP A 87 3.51 2.32 -1.59
C ASP A 87 3.15 2.28 -3.09
N GLU A 88 3.93 2.91 -3.97
CA GLU A 88 3.73 2.78 -5.42
C GLU A 88 4.05 1.37 -5.91
N LEU A 89 5.14 0.75 -5.42
CA LEU A 89 5.44 -0.65 -5.73
C LEU A 89 4.31 -1.59 -5.31
N ARG A 90 3.65 -1.37 -4.16
CA ARG A 90 2.51 -2.20 -3.73
C ARG A 90 1.30 -2.08 -4.67
N LYS A 91 1.08 -0.91 -5.27
CA LYS A 91 0.01 -0.73 -6.27
C LYS A 91 0.33 -1.42 -7.59
N ILE A 92 1.59 -1.51 -7.95
CA ILE A 92 2.05 -2.20 -9.17
C ILE A 92 2.07 -3.70 -8.94
N GLN A 93 2.66 -4.13 -7.83
CA GLN A 93 2.68 -5.52 -7.37
C GLN A 93 1.34 -5.93 -6.76
N ILE A 94 0.20 -5.59 -7.36
CA ILE A 94 -1.06 -6.25 -7.00
C ILE A 94 -0.79 -7.74 -7.14
N LYS A 95 -0.57 -8.39 -5.99
CA LYS A 95 -0.24 -9.81 -5.92
C LYS A 95 -1.49 -10.49 -6.45
N PRO A 96 -1.42 -11.29 -7.53
CA PRO A 96 -2.56 -12.15 -7.85
C PRO A 96 -2.88 -12.89 -6.55
N ARG A 97 -4.15 -12.85 -6.13
CA ARG A 97 -4.60 -13.63 -4.97
C ARG A 97 -4.28 -15.07 -5.31
N SER A 98 -3.16 -15.58 -4.81
CA SER A 98 -2.85 -16.99 -4.89
C SER A 98 -3.92 -17.70 -4.07
N ALA A 99 -4.91 -18.22 -4.78
CA ALA A 99 -5.74 -19.28 -4.29
C ALA A 99 -4.80 -20.50 -4.16
N ASN A 100 -4.27 -20.68 -2.94
CA ASN A 100 -3.50 -21.83 -2.47
C ASN A 100 -1.96 -21.76 -2.62
N GLY A 101 -1.30 -21.67 -1.46
CA GLY A 101 -0.21 -22.60 -1.12
C GLY A 101 1.24 -22.17 -1.40
N THR A 102 2.02 -22.11 -0.32
CA THR A 102 3.48 -22.27 -0.22
C THR A 102 4.38 -21.16 -0.79
N ASP A 103 4.90 -20.35 0.14
CA ASP A 103 6.03 -19.44 -0.04
C ASP A 103 7.29 -20.20 -0.49
N GLY A 104 7.70 -19.98 -1.73
CA GLY A 104 9.01 -20.35 -2.29
C GLY A 104 9.40 -19.31 -3.33
N ASP A 105 10.66 -18.88 -3.28
CA ASP A 105 11.34 -17.83 -4.06
C ASP A 105 11.18 -18.03 -5.59
N THR A 106 9.98 -17.74 -6.11
CA THR A 106 9.64 -17.93 -7.52
C THR A 106 9.85 -16.61 -8.24
N THR A 107 10.98 -16.47 -8.91
CA THR A 107 11.27 -15.34 -9.81
C THR A 107 10.44 -15.51 -11.08
N TYR A 108 9.42 -14.67 -11.26
CA TYR A 108 8.64 -14.61 -12.49
C TYR A 108 9.42 -13.81 -13.54
N THR A 109 9.68 -14.41 -14.70
CA THR A 109 10.17 -13.70 -15.89
C THR A 109 8.98 -13.39 -16.78
N ASN A 110 8.80 -12.12 -17.14
CA ASN A 110 7.73 -11.73 -18.07
C ASN A 110 7.97 -12.35 -19.45
N VAL A 111 6.91 -12.89 -20.06
CA VAL A 111 6.93 -13.46 -21.42
C VAL A 111 6.04 -12.62 -22.31
N SER A 112 6.44 -12.44 -23.57
CA SER A 112 5.63 -11.73 -24.56
C SER A 112 4.34 -12.50 -24.84
N LEU A 113 3.21 -11.80 -24.78
CA LEU A 113 1.88 -12.35 -25.10
C LEU A 113 1.70 -12.71 -26.58
N ASN A 114 2.57 -12.20 -27.45
CA ASN A 114 2.60 -12.51 -28.88
C ASN A 114 3.47 -13.73 -29.22
N ASN A 115 3.98 -14.45 -28.21
CA ASN A 115 4.67 -15.70 -28.47
C ASN A 115 3.65 -16.76 -28.91
N SER A 116 4.06 -17.62 -29.84
CA SER A 116 3.28 -18.79 -30.21
C SER A 116 3.21 -19.74 -29.01
N TYR A 117 2.00 -20.22 -28.72
CA TYR A 117 1.75 -21.19 -27.67
C TYR A 117 2.29 -22.58 -28.04
N ASP A 118 2.30 -22.92 -29.34
CA ASP A 118 2.83 -24.17 -29.87
C ASP A 118 3.53 -23.96 -31.24
N GLU A 119 4.44 -24.85 -31.61
CA GLU A 119 5.23 -24.78 -32.85
C GLU A 119 4.42 -25.16 -34.10
N GLU A 120 3.31 -25.90 -33.95
CA GLU A 120 2.55 -26.45 -35.09
C GLU A 120 1.30 -25.62 -35.50
N ASP A 121 0.57 -24.99 -34.55
CA ASP A 121 -0.79 -24.49 -34.83
C ASP A 121 -1.03 -22.96 -34.66
N GLY A 122 0.01 -22.16 -34.42
CA GLY A 122 -0.05 -20.71 -34.64
C GLY A 122 -0.92 -19.87 -33.68
N TYR A 123 -1.53 -20.46 -32.65
CA TYR A 123 -2.21 -19.70 -31.61
C TYR A 123 -1.22 -18.83 -30.82
N MET A 124 -1.58 -17.58 -30.62
CA MET A 124 -0.81 -16.65 -29.81
C MET A 124 -1.16 -16.84 -28.33
N LEU A 125 -0.20 -16.61 -27.44
CA LEU A 125 -0.39 -16.85 -26.01
C LEU A 125 -1.59 -16.06 -25.44
N TYR A 126 -1.88 -14.85 -25.94
CA TYR A 126 -3.06 -14.06 -25.52
C TYR A 126 -4.40 -14.69 -25.89
N GLU A 127 -4.46 -15.62 -26.84
CA GLU A 127 -5.70 -16.28 -27.28
C GLU A 127 -6.07 -17.46 -26.37
N VAL A 128 -5.11 -17.98 -25.60
CA VAL A 128 -5.27 -19.15 -24.72
C VAL A 128 -5.41 -18.74 -23.25
N ILE A 129 -5.02 -17.51 -22.91
CA ILE A 129 -5.12 -17.00 -21.54
C ILE A 129 -6.60 -16.84 -21.18
N PRO A 130 -7.10 -17.55 -20.14
CA PRO A 130 -8.46 -17.38 -19.68
C PRO A 130 -8.64 -15.96 -19.15
N ASN A 131 -9.82 -15.40 -19.41
CA ASN A 131 -10.16 -14.10 -18.84
C ASN A 131 -10.29 -14.24 -17.31
N GLU A 132 -9.76 -13.26 -16.57
CA GLU A 132 -9.86 -13.21 -15.11
C GLU A 132 -11.23 -12.72 -14.63
N ASP A 133 -12.16 -12.49 -15.54
CA ASP A 133 -13.53 -12.10 -15.22
C ASP A 133 -14.19 -13.13 -14.28
N GLU A 134 -14.84 -12.62 -13.24
CA GLU A 134 -15.57 -13.45 -12.28
C GLU A 134 -16.66 -14.24 -13.01
N LEU A 135 -16.61 -15.56 -12.91
CA LEU A 135 -17.66 -16.42 -13.45
C LEU A 135 -19.01 -16.09 -12.78
N PRO A 136 -20.15 -16.28 -13.47
CA PRO A 136 -21.46 -16.01 -12.88
C PRO A 136 -21.68 -16.68 -11.52
N ASP A 137 -21.25 -17.92 -11.36
CA ASP A 137 -21.35 -18.65 -10.09
C ASP A 137 -20.48 -18.01 -8.99
N GLU A 138 -19.27 -17.54 -9.33
CA GLU A 138 -18.41 -16.82 -8.38
C GLU A 138 -18.99 -15.46 -7.96
N THR A 139 -19.64 -14.76 -8.89
CA THR A 139 -20.33 -13.49 -8.58
C THR A 139 -21.51 -13.72 -7.64
N LEU A 140 -22.24 -14.83 -7.81
CA LEU A 140 -23.33 -15.24 -6.93
C LEU A 140 -22.79 -15.59 -5.54
N ASP A 141 -21.76 -16.42 -5.44
CA ASP A 141 -21.12 -16.77 -4.16
C ASP A 141 -20.64 -15.54 -3.38
N LYS A 142 -20.02 -14.59 -4.08
CA LYS A 142 -19.57 -13.31 -3.48
C LYS A 142 -20.75 -12.48 -2.99
N SER A 143 -21.85 -12.46 -3.74
CA SER A 143 -23.06 -11.73 -3.36
C SER A 143 -23.71 -12.33 -2.11
N GLU A 144 -23.80 -13.66 -2.01
CA GLU A 144 -24.32 -14.37 -0.84
C GLU A 144 -23.42 -14.17 0.37
N ALA A 145 -22.11 -14.36 0.23
CA ALA A 145 -21.14 -14.13 1.30
C ALA A 145 -21.20 -12.69 1.82
N LYS A 146 -21.41 -11.71 0.93
CA LYS A 146 -21.59 -10.30 1.28
C LYS A 146 -22.86 -10.09 2.09
N GLU A 147 -23.99 -10.68 1.70
CA GLU A 147 -25.24 -10.58 2.47
C GLU A 147 -25.10 -11.18 3.87
N LEU A 148 -24.44 -12.33 3.98
CA LEU A 148 -24.16 -12.99 5.26
C LEU A 148 -23.28 -12.12 6.15
N LEU A 149 -22.23 -11.53 5.60
CA LEU A 149 -21.35 -10.61 6.31
C LEU A 149 -22.12 -9.40 6.83
N ILE A 150 -22.95 -8.78 6.00
CA ILE A 150 -23.79 -7.64 6.38
C ILE A 150 -24.70 -8.01 7.55
N ASN A 151 -25.37 -9.16 7.47
CA ASN A 151 -26.25 -9.66 8.52
C ASN A 151 -25.49 -10.00 9.81
N ALA A 152 -24.27 -10.51 9.70
CA ALA A 152 -23.42 -10.80 10.85
C ALA A 152 -22.96 -9.51 11.55
N ILE A 153 -22.52 -8.50 10.79
CA ILE A 153 -22.10 -7.18 11.31
C ILE A 153 -23.28 -6.45 11.97
N LYS A 154 -24.48 -6.52 11.40
CA LYS A 154 -25.69 -5.92 11.99
C LYS A 154 -26.06 -6.50 13.35
N LYS A 155 -25.67 -7.75 13.64
CA LYS A 155 -25.91 -8.43 14.93
C LYS A 155 -24.81 -8.16 15.96
N LEU A 156 -23.69 -7.53 15.57
CA LEU A 156 -22.66 -7.13 16.52
C LEU A 156 -23.16 -6.00 17.41
N GLU A 157 -22.68 -5.99 18.65
CA GLU A 157 -22.89 -4.88 19.58
C GLU A 157 -22.34 -3.57 19.01
N GLU A 158 -22.92 -2.45 19.43
CA GLU A 158 -22.59 -1.12 18.92
C GLU A 158 -21.10 -0.78 19.09
N ARG A 159 -20.50 -1.17 20.23
CA ARG A 159 -19.07 -0.96 20.51
C ARG A 159 -18.16 -1.77 19.59
N ASP A 160 -18.54 -3.02 19.30
CA ASP A 160 -17.77 -3.91 18.43
C ASP A 160 -17.83 -3.43 16.98
N ARG A 161 -19.01 -3.00 16.53
CA ARG A 161 -19.20 -2.39 15.20
C ARG A 161 -18.38 -1.11 15.05
N LEU A 162 -18.36 -0.27 16.07
CA LEU A 162 -17.58 0.97 16.06
C LEU A 162 -16.07 0.69 15.90
N VAL A 163 -15.53 -0.32 16.58
CA VAL A 163 -14.12 -0.73 16.39
C VAL A 163 -13.84 -1.13 14.94
N LEU A 164 -14.74 -1.89 14.31
CA LEU A 164 -14.60 -2.25 12.89
C LEU A 164 -14.69 -1.04 11.97
N THR A 165 -15.65 -0.13 12.19
CA THR A 165 -15.80 1.09 11.38
C THR A 165 -14.56 1.96 11.46
N LEU A 166 -14.04 2.21 12.67
CA LEU A 166 -12.84 3.01 12.85
C LEU A 166 -11.62 2.38 12.18
N TYR A 167 -11.51 1.05 12.18
CA TYR A 167 -10.38 0.34 11.60
C TYR A 167 -10.45 0.20 10.06
N TYR A 168 -11.59 -0.28 9.54
CA TYR A 168 -11.73 -0.61 8.12
C TYR A 168 -12.25 0.53 7.24
N TYR A 169 -13.03 1.47 7.81
CA TYR A 169 -13.61 2.58 7.04
C TYR A 169 -12.84 3.88 7.29
N GLU A 170 -12.56 4.21 8.54
CA GLU A 170 -11.80 5.42 8.91
C GLU A 170 -10.28 5.22 8.87
N ASN A 171 -9.80 4.00 8.62
CA ASN A 171 -8.37 3.64 8.52
C ASN A 171 -7.52 4.01 9.75
N LEU A 172 -8.11 4.05 10.95
CA LEU A 172 -7.39 4.32 12.19
C LEU A 172 -6.62 3.10 12.68
N ASN A 173 -5.42 3.32 13.22
CA ASN A 173 -4.62 2.27 13.85
C ASN A 173 -5.08 1.99 15.30
N TYR A 174 -4.64 0.87 15.88
CA TYR A 174 -5.08 0.47 17.23
C TYR A 174 -4.73 1.47 18.34
N LYS A 175 -3.70 2.32 18.16
CA LYS A 175 -3.37 3.38 19.12
C LYS A 175 -4.38 4.52 19.04
N GLU A 176 -4.75 4.94 17.83
CA GLU A 176 -5.74 5.99 17.57
C GLU A 176 -7.14 5.54 18.04
N ILE A 177 -7.54 4.31 17.73
CA ILE A 177 -8.82 3.73 18.18
C ILE A 177 -8.86 3.66 19.72
N ALA A 178 -7.76 3.25 20.36
CA ALA A 178 -7.65 3.20 21.81
C ALA A 178 -7.86 4.58 22.45
N GLN A 179 -7.32 5.64 21.84
CA GLN A 179 -7.52 7.02 22.29
C GLN A 179 -8.97 7.48 22.10
N VAL A 180 -9.57 7.24 20.93
CA VAL A 180 -10.96 7.62 20.63
C VAL A 180 -11.95 6.93 21.57
N LEU A 181 -11.75 5.65 21.85
CA LEU A 181 -12.63 4.84 22.69
C LEU A 181 -12.28 4.88 24.18
N ASN A 182 -11.22 5.61 24.55
CA ASN A 182 -10.67 5.71 25.91
C ASN A 182 -10.44 4.33 26.57
N ILE A 183 -9.78 3.42 25.85
CA ILE A 183 -9.42 2.07 26.30
C ILE A 183 -7.95 1.76 25.96
N THR A 184 -7.44 0.63 26.41
CA THR A 184 -6.05 0.23 26.08
C THR A 184 -5.95 -0.36 24.67
N VAL A 185 -4.78 -0.22 24.05
CA VAL A 185 -4.47 -0.83 22.73
C VAL A 185 -4.66 -2.35 22.75
N SER A 186 -4.27 -3.00 23.83
CA SER A 186 -4.47 -4.45 24.01
C SER A 186 -5.95 -4.81 23.96
N ARG A 187 -6.82 -3.98 24.57
CA ARG A 187 -8.26 -4.20 24.54
C ARG A 187 -8.84 -4.05 23.13
N VAL A 188 -8.39 -3.05 22.36
CA VAL A 188 -8.79 -2.88 20.94
C VAL A 188 -8.42 -4.13 20.14
N SER A 189 -7.18 -4.62 20.26
CA SER A 189 -6.71 -5.82 19.56
C SER A 189 -7.53 -7.07 19.92
N GLN A 190 -7.85 -7.26 21.20
CA GLN A 190 -8.69 -8.37 21.66
C GLN A 190 -10.11 -8.29 21.10
N ILE A 191 -10.73 -7.10 21.10
CA ILE A 191 -12.07 -6.88 20.56
C ILE A 191 -12.08 -7.19 19.06
N HIS A 192 -11.15 -6.62 18.30
CA HIS A 192 -11.03 -6.88 16.86
C HIS A 192 -10.84 -8.37 16.57
N SER A 193 -9.90 -9.03 17.25
CA SER A 193 -9.63 -10.46 17.08
C SER A 193 -10.86 -11.33 17.35
N LYS A 194 -11.59 -11.04 18.44
CA LYS A 194 -12.84 -11.73 18.80
C LYS A 194 -13.88 -11.58 17.69
N ILE A 195 -14.09 -10.35 17.20
CA ILE A 195 -15.06 -10.07 16.14
C ILE A 195 -14.71 -10.83 14.86
N ILE A 196 -13.45 -10.81 14.43
CA ILE A 196 -13.01 -11.53 13.23
C ILE A 196 -13.24 -13.04 13.35
N GLN A 197 -12.99 -13.62 14.53
CA GLN A 197 -13.27 -15.04 14.77
C GLN A 197 -14.77 -15.35 14.67
N GLU A 198 -15.63 -14.52 15.27
CA GLU A 198 -17.08 -14.69 15.20
C GLU A 198 -17.61 -14.55 13.76
N LEU A 199 -17.13 -13.57 13.00
CA LEU A 199 -17.50 -13.37 11.60
C LEU A 199 -17.05 -14.56 10.75
N LYS A 200 -15.81 -15.05 10.95
CA LYS A 200 -15.29 -16.22 10.24
C LYS A 200 -16.11 -17.47 10.51
N HIS A 201 -16.47 -17.74 11.78
CA HIS A 201 -17.28 -18.89 12.14
C HIS A 201 -18.67 -18.85 11.48
N LYS A 202 -19.28 -17.66 11.35
CA LYS A 202 -20.57 -17.50 10.68
C LYS A 202 -20.49 -17.71 9.17
N LEU A 203 -19.39 -17.31 8.55
CA LEU A 203 -19.18 -17.46 7.10
C LEU A 203 -18.82 -18.90 6.72
N VAL A 204 -18.04 -19.63 7.54
CA VAL A 204 -17.64 -21.01 7.24
C VAL A 204 -18.79 -22.01 7.43
N ARG A 205 -19.64 -21.83 8.45
CA ARG A 205 -20.67 -22.80 8.83
C ARG A 205 -21.85 -22.93 7.85
N GLN A 206 -21.87 -22.19 6.74
CA GLN A 206 -22.91 -22.29 5.72
C GLN A 206 -22.46 -22.94 4.41
N TYR A 207 -21.16 -23.27 4.29
CA TYR A 207 -20.60 -23.98 3.13
C TYR A 207 -20.31 -25.47 3.42
N ASP A 208 -20.72 -25.98 4.60
CA ASP A 208 -20.79 -27.41 4.94
C ASP A 208 -22.26 -27.86 4.97
#